data_AF-A0A2A8J833-F1
#
_entry.id   AF-A0A2A8J833-F1
#
_cell.length_a   1.000
_cell.length_b   1.000
_cell.length_c   1.000
_cell.angle_alpha   90.00
_cell.angle_beta   90.00
_cell.angle_gamma   90.00
#
_symmetry.space_group_name_H-M   'P 1'
#
loop_
_entity.id
_entity.type
_entity.pdbx_description
1 polymer ?
#
loop_
_entity_poly.entity_id
_entity_poly.type
_entity_poly.pdbx_seq_one_letter_code
_entity_poly.pdbx_strand_id
1 'polypeptide(L)'
;MTTVYMVLSSAIEIYSWALIIYILLSWFPGAKESTFGDFLARICEPYLEPFRRFIPPLGMIDISPLVAIFALKLAKIGLASLLNYFL
;
A
#
# COMPACT_ATOMS: atom_id res chain seq x y z
N MET A 1 -2.12 -13.29 21.63
CA MET A 1 -2.76 -13.18 20.31
C MET A 1 -3.16 -11.75 19.95
N THR A 2 -3.69 -10.96 20.89
CA THR A 2 -3.97 -9.52 20.71
C THR A 2 -2.73 -8.68 20.36
N THR A 3 -1.56 -8.93 20.95
CA THR A 3 -0.33 -8.20 20.61
C THR A 3 0.10 -8.41 19.16
N VAL A 4 0.03 -9.65 18.67
CA VAL A 4 0.37 -9.97 17.27
C VAL A 4 -0.57 -9.26 16.31
N TYR A 5 -1.88 -9.27 16.60
CA TYR A 5 -2.86 -8.52 15.83
C TYR A 5 -2.54 -7.02 15.79
N MET A 6 -2.23 -6.41 16.93
CA MET A 6 -1.92 -4.99 17.02
C MET A 6 -0.68 -4.64 16.18
N VAL A 7 0.40 -5.42 16.28
CA VAL A 7 1.63 -5.18 15.52
C VAL A 7 1.38 -5.28 14.02
N LEU A 8 0.69 -6.34 13.56
CA LEU A 8 0.40 -6.53 12.14
C LEU A 8 -0.57 -5.49 11.60
N SER A 9 -1.61 -5.15 12.35
CA SER A 9 -2.58 -4.10 11.99
C SER A 9 -1.88 -2.76 11.83
N SER A 10 -1.03 -2.37 12.79
CA SER A 10 -0.26 -1.13 12.72
C SER A 10 0.72 -1.13 11.54
N ALA A 11 1.38 -2.24 11.26
CA ALA A 11 2.28 -2.35 10.11
C ALA A 11 1.52 -2.15 8.78
N ILE A 12 0.34 -2.76 8.62
CA ILE A 12 -0.51 -2.57 7.43
C ILE A 12 -0.96 -1.12 7.30
N GLU A 13 -1.35 -0.47 8.40
CA GLU A 13 -1.74 0.95 8.39
C GLU A 13 -0.58 1.88 7.99
N ILE A 14 0.59 1.69 8.59
CA ILE A 14 1.80 2.49 8.27
C ILE A 14 2.15 2.31 6.80
N TYR A 15 2.13 1.07 6.30
CA TYR A 15 2.42 0.79 4.89
C TYR A 15 1.37 1.40 3.95
N SER A 16 0.09 1.37 4.34
CA SER A 16 -0.98 2.00 3.57
C SER A 16 -0.79 3.51 3.47
N TRP A 17 -0.37 4.17 4.56
CA TRP A 17 -0.01 5.59 4.54
C TRP A 17 1.23 5.88 3.69
N ALA A 18 2.25 5.02 3.74
CA ALA A 18 3.43 5.14 2.89
C ALA A 18 3.06 5.08 1.40
N LEU A 19 2.16 4.17 1.00
CA LEU A 19 1.62 4.10 -0.36
C LEU A 19 0.88 5.40 -0.74
N ILE A 20 0.01 5.91 0.14
CA ILE A 20 -0.71 7.17 -0.11
C ILE A 20 0.28 8.32 -0.33
N ILE A 21 1.27 8.46 0.54
CA ILE A 21 2.30 9.50 0.42
C ILE A 21 3.08 9.34 -0.89
N TYR A 22 3.47 8.11 -1.24
CA TYR A 22 4.19 7.82 -2.48
C TYR A 22 3.37 8.19 -3.74
N ILE A 23 2.08 7.86 -3.76
CA ILE A 23 1.17 8.22 -4.84
C ILE A 23 1.04 9.74 -4.95
N LEU A 24 0.84 10.44 -3.83
CA LEU A 24 0.75 11.90 -3.82
C LEU A 24 2.06 12.56 -4.26
N LEU A 25 3.21 12.02 -3.87
CA LEU A 25 4.53 12.48 -4.32
C LEU A 25 4.67 12.37 -5.84
N SER A 26 4.04 11.38 -6.47
CA SER A 26 4.09 11.23 -7.92
C SER A 26 3.45 12.38 -8.70
N TRP A 27 2.61 13.19 -8.05
CA TRP A 27 2.01 14.39 -8.64
C TRP A 27 2.96 15.59 -8.64
N PHE A 28 4.07 15.50 -7.91
CA PHE A 28 5.11 16.53 -7.82
C PHE A 28 6.45 15.95 -8.28
N PRO A 29 6.82 16.09 -9.57
CA PRO A 29 8.01 15.43 -10.14
C PRO A 29 9.30 15.63 -9.34
N GLY A 30 9.58 16.87 -8.92
CA GLY A 30 10.78 17.18 -8.12
C GLY A 30 10.78 16.54 -6.72
N ALA A 31 9.61 16.22 -6.16
CA ALA A 31 9.52 15.52 -4.87
C ALA A 31 9.67 14.00 -5.05
N LYS A 32 9.14 13.44 -6.14
CA LYS A 32 9.31 12.03 -6.52
C LYS A 32 10.78 11.67 -6.77
N GLU A 33 11.53 12.57 -7.39
CA GLU A 33 12.96 12.41 -7.70
C GLU A 33 13.89 12.71 -6.52
N SER A 34 13.34 13.10 -5.36
CA SER A 34 14.12 13.31 -4.15
C SER A 34 14.58 11.99 -3.53
N THR A 35 15.61 12.04 -2.68
CA THR A 35 16.06 10.88 -1.89
C THR A 35 14.93 10.22 -1.09
N PHE A 36 13.98 11.01 -0.61
CA PHE A 36 12.81 10.50 0.10
C PHE A 36 11.81 9.80 -0.84
N GLY A 37 11.60 10.35 -2.03
CA GLY A 37 10.80 9.74 -3.09
C GLY A 37 11.37 8.41 -3.56
N ASP A 38 12.69 8.34 -3.78
CA ASP A 38 13.41 7.11 -4.13
C ASP A 38 13.33 6.05 -3.03
N PHE A 39 13.44 6.47 -1.76
CA PHE A 39 13.27 5.58 -0.62
C PHE A 39 11.87 4.95 -0.60
N LEU A 40 10.83 5.78 -0.77
CA LEU A 40 9.46 5.29 -0.84
C LEU A 40 9.23 4.41 -2.06
N ALA A 41 9.81 4.74 -3.22
CA ALA A 41 9.71 3.93 -4.43
C ALA A 41 10.23 2.51 -4.18
N ARG A 42 11.40 2.35 -3.54
CA ARG A 42 11.97 1.02 -3.22
C ARG A 42 11.07 0.16 -2.34
N ILE A 43 10.24 0.78 -1.51
CA ILE A 43 9.35 0.09 -0.56
C ILE A 43 7.95 -0.15 -1.17
N CYS A 44 7.46 0.79 -1.98
CA CYS A 44 6.10 0.78 -2.51
C CYS A 44 5.99 0.08 -3.87
N GLU A 45 6.97 0.26 -4.76
CA GLU A 45 6.94 -0.27 -6.13
C GLU A 45 6.83 -1.80 -6.21
N PRO A 46 7.55 -2.61 -5.41
CA PRO A 46 7.41 -4.07 -5.46
C PRO A 46 5.99 -4.56 -5.18
N TYR A 47 5.24 -3.83 -4.35
CA TYR A 47 3.83 -4.13 -4.08
C TYR A 47 2.90 -3.59 -5.17
N LEU A 48 3.16 -2.38 -5.69
CA LEU A 48 2.32 -1.75 -6.72
C LEU A 48 2.48 -2.37 -8.11
N GLU A 49 3.66 -2.88 -8.45
CA GLU A 49 3.99 -3.40 -9.78
C GLU A 49 3.06 -4.54 -10.22
N PRO A 50 2.74 -5.55 -9.40
CA PRO A 50 1.71 -6.54 -9.74
C PRO A 50 0.37 -5.92 -10.11
N PHE A 51 -0.10 -4.92 -9.36
CA PHE A 51 -1.39 -4.27 -9.66
C PHE A 51 -1.33 -3.50 -10.97
N ARG A 52 -0.23 -2.82 -11.30
CA ARG A 52 -0.05 -2.15 -12.60
C ARG A 52 0.00 -3.12 -13.78
N ARG A 53 0.50 -4.35 -13.56
CA ARG A 53 0.52 -5.39 -14.61
C ARG A 53 -0.89 -5.91 -14.92
N PHE A 54 -1.77 -5.99 -13.93
CA PHE A 54 -3.14 -6.51 -14.11
C PHE A 54 -4.17 -5.41 -14.40
N ILE A 55 -3.93 -4.19 -13.95
CA ILE A 55 -4.87 -3.07 -14.02
C ILE A 55 -4.27 -2.03 -14.97
N PRO A 56 -4.77 -1.96 -16.22
CA PRO A 56 -4.28 -0.95 -17.16
C PRO A 56 -4.62 0.46 -16.65
N PRO A 57 -3.78 1.47 -16.94
CA PRO A 57 -4.07 2.85 -16.59
C PRO A 57 -5.33 3.33 -17.32
N LEU A 58 -6.15 4.14 -16.64
CA LEU A 58 -7.31 4.77 -17.24
C LEU A 58 -6.90 6.12 -17.83
N GLY A 59 -6.55 6.11 -19.12
CA GLY A 59 -5.97 7.26 -19.80
C GLY A 59 -4.61 7.61 -19.20
N MET A 60 -4.50 8.80 -18.60
CA MET A 60 -3.26 9.28 -17.96
C MET A 60 -3.21 8.98 -16.45
N ILE A 61 -4.28 8.44 -15.87
CA ILE A 61 -4.40 8.22 -14.43
C ILE A 61 -4.15 6.75 -14.11
N ASP A 62 -3.14 6.50 -13.29
CA ASP A 62 -2.88 5.18 -12.72
C ASP A 62 -3.84 4.91 -11.56
N ILE A 63 -4.86 4.07 -11.80
CA ILE A 63 -5.82 3.63 -10.79
C ILE A 63 -5.34 2.42 -9.99
N SER A 64 -4.26 1.75 -10.41
CA SER A 64 -3.73 0.58 -9.73
C SER A 64 -3.41 0.82 -8.25
N PRO A 65 -2.95 2.00 -7.79
CA PRO A 65 -2.63 2.20 -6.39
C PRO A 65 -3.88 2.24 -5.49
N LEU A 66 -5.02 2.70 -6.03
CA LEU A 66 -6.29 2.66 -5.32
C LEU A 66 -6.71 1.20 -5.05
N VAL A 67 -6.59 0.35 -6.07
CA VAL A 67 -6.89 -1.09 -5.93
C VAL A 67 -5.89 -1.78 -5.02
N ALA A 68 -4.61 -1.41 -5.09
CA ALA A 68 -3.59 -1.92 -4.18
C ALA A 68 -3.87 -1.58 -2.71
N ILE A 69 -4.30 -0.35 -2.42
CA ILE A 69 -4.73 0.06 -1.06
C ILE A 69 -5.99 -0.69 -0.64
N PHE A 70 -6.95 -0.89 -1.55
CA PHE A 70 -8.15 -1.67 -1.26
C PHE A 70 -7.82 -3.12 -0.91
N ALA A 71 -6.90 -3.75 -1.65
CA ALA A 71 -6.42 -5.10 -1.35
C ALA A 71 -5.76 -5.20 0.03
N LEU A 72 -4.96 -4.19 0.44
CA LEU A 72 -4.39 -4.11 1.80
C LEU A 72 -5.47 -4.00 2.87
N LYS A 73 -6.53 -3.22 2.64
CA LYS A 73 -7.68 -3.13 3.57
C LYS A 73 -8.38 -4.48 3.72
N LEU A 74 -8.60 -5.19 2.62
CA LEU A 74 -9.16 -6.55 2.67
C LEU A 74 -8.24 -7.51 3.41
N ALA A 75 -6.92 -7.44 3.19
CA ALA A 75 -5.95 -8.25 3.92
C ALA A 75 -6.00 -8.00 5.44
N LYS A 76 -6.16 -6.74 5.87
CA LYS A 76 -6.34 -6.38 7.29
C LYS A 76 -7.62 -6.97 7.89
N ILE A 77 -8.74 -6.90 7.17
CA ILE A 77 -10.02 -7.49 7.62
C ILE A 77 -9.91 -9.01 7.69
N GLY A 78 -9.28 -9.64 6.70
CA GLY A 78 -9.02 -11.07 6.67
C GLY A 78 -8.13 -11.52 7.84
N LEU A 79 -7.07 -10.77 8.13
CA LEU A 79 -6.21 -10.99 9.29
C LEU A 79 -7.00 -10.96 10.60
N ALA A 80 -7.86 -9.96 10.80
CA ALA A 80 -8.72 -9.87 11.98
C ALA A 80 -9.64 -11.09 12.09
N SER A 81 -10.25 -11.50 10.97
CA SER A 81 -11.18 -12.64 10.92
C SER A 81 -10.50 -13.97 11.25
N LEU A 82 -9.31 -14.21 10.68
CA LEU A 82 -8.52 -15.41 10.96
C LEU A 82 -8.10 -15.48 12.42
N LEU A 83 -7.58 -14.38 12.97
CA LEU A 83 -7.15 -14.36 14.38
C LEU A 83 -8.32 -14.55 15.35
N ASN A 84 -9.50 -14.04 15.03
CA ASN A 84 -10.71 -14.27 15.81
C ASN A 84 -11.23 -15.72 15.72
N TYR A 85 -10.94 -16.44 14.63
CA TYR A 85 -11.36 -17.84 14.47
C TYR A 85 -10.53 -18.82 15.29
N PHE A 86 -9.24 -18.52 15.48
CA PHE A 86 -8.32 -19.35 16.27
C PHE A 86 -8.32 -19.02 17.78
N LEU A 87 -9.09 -18.02 18.21
CA LEU A 87 -9.26 -17.56 19.59
C LEU A 87 -10.63 -17.99 20.13
#